data_AF-A0A942VXD7-F1
#
_entry.id   AF-A0A942VXD7-F1
#
_cell.length_a   1.000
_cell.length_b   1.000
_cell.length_c   1.000
_cell.angle_alpha   90.00
_cell.angle_beta   90.00
_cell.angle_gamma   90.00
#
_symmetry.space_group_name_H-M   'P 1'
#
loop_
_entity.id
_entity.type
_entity.pdbx_description
1 polymer ?
#
loop_
_entity_poly.entity_id
_entity_poly.type
_entity_poly.pdbx_seq_one_letter_code
_entity_poly.pdbx_strand_id
1 'polypeptide(L)' 'MATVIISIILIVIVASIIRSMIIKKKNGGGGCGCGCSGCASAGICHKK' A
#
# COMPACT_ATOMS: atom_id res chain seq x y z
N MET A 1 -4.03 34.13 0.28
CA MET A 1 -3.19 33.45 1.29
C MET A 1 -3.86 32.20 1.87
N ALA A 2 -5.15 32.23 2.24
CA ALA A 2 -5.88 31.05 2.72
C ALA A 2 -5.87 29.86 1.72
N THR A 3 -5.97 30.14 0.42
CA THR A 3 -5.92 29.11 -0.64
C THR A 3 -4.60 28.34 -0.66
N VAL A 4 -3.48 29.03 -0.46
CA VAL A 4 -2.13 28.45 -0.43
C VAL A 4 -2.01 27.46 0.73
N ILE A 5 -2.51 27.83 1.90
CA ILE A 5 -2.50 26.98 3.10
C ILE A 5 -3.33 25.71 2.85
N ILE A 6 -4.52 25.85 2.27
CA ILE A 6 -5.40 24.72 1.95
C ILE A 6 -4.72 23.77 0.96
N SER A 7 -4.11 24.31 -0.11
CA SER A 7 -3.41 23.47 -1.09
C SER A 7 -2.25 22.67 -0.48
N ILE A 8 -1.47 23.26 0.44
CA ILE A 8 -0.38 22.56 1.12
C ILE A 8 -0.93 21.41 1.97
N ILE A 9 -2.01 21.65 2.72
CA ILE A 9 -2.64 20.61 3.55
C ILE A 9 -3.11 19.43 2.68
N LEU A 10 -3.76 19.70 1.55
CA LEU A 10 -4.22 18.65 0.64
C LEU A 10 -3.05 17.82 0.10
N ILE A 11 -1.95 18.46 -0.30
CA ILE A 11 -0.75 17.78 -0.80
C ILE A 11 -0.17 16.86 0.28
N VAL A 12 -0.07 17.34 1.53
CA VAL A 12 0.46 16.54 2.65
C VAL A 12 -0.40 15.29 2.91
N ILE A 13 -1.74 15.44 2.88
CA ILE A 13 -2.67 14.31 3.07
C ILE A 13 -2.47 13.28 1.97
N VAL A 14 -2.47 13.70 0.71
CA VAL A 14 -2.29 12.80 -0.45
C VAL A 14 -0.93 12.09 -0.38
N ALA A 15 0.15 12.83 -0.07
CA ALA A 15 1.49 12.26 0.07
C ALA A 15 1.55 11.22 1.21
N SER A 16 0.86 11.47 2.33
CA SER A 16 0.80 10.55 3.47
C SER A 16 0.06 9.24 3.12
N ILE A 17 -1.04 9.33 2.36
CA ILE A 17 -1.78 8.15 1.87
C ILE A 17 -0.89 7.31 0.94
N ILE A 18 -0.24 7.95 -0.03
CA ILE A 18 0.66 7.26 -0.98
C ILE A 18 1.83 6.61 -0.23
N ARG A 19 2.47 7.32 0.70
CA ARG A 19 3.54 6.76 1.53
C ARG A 19 3.06 5.54 2.31
N SER A 20 1.89 5.64 2.95
CA SER A 20 1.30 4.53 3.70
C SER A 20 1.02 3.33 2.79
N MET A 21 0.56 3.56 1.57
CA MET A 21 0.32 2.51 0.58
C MET A 21 1.63 1.85 0.12
N ILE A 22 2.68 2.63 -0.13
CA ILE A 22 4.01 2.12 -0.52
C ILE A 22 4.64 1.33 0.63
N ILE A 23 4.59 1.83 1.85
CA ILE A 23 5.11 1.14 3.04
C ILE A 23 4.33 -0.14 3.29
N LYS A 24 2.99 -0.11 3.19
CA LYS A 24 2.16 -1.32 3.26
C LYS A 24 2.51 -2.32 2.18
N LYS A 25 2.75 -1.87 0.94
CA LYS A 25 3.17 -2.73 -0.17
C LYS A 25 4.55 -3.33 0.07
N LYS A 26 5.50 -2.53 0.58
CA LYS A 26 6.88 -2.95 0.88
C LYS A 26 6.95 -3.89 2.10
N ASN A 27 6.12 -3.68 3.11
CA ASN A 27 6.02 -4.51 4.31
C ASN A 27 5.18 -5.79 4.08
N GLY A 28 5.01 -6.22 2.82
CA GLY A 28 4.39 -7.51 2.49
C GLY A 28 2.87 -7.49 2.32
N GLY A 29 2.21 -6.33 2.38
CA GLY A 29 0.76 -6.20 2.14
C GLY A 29 0.33 -6.27 0.68
N GLY A 30 1.25 -6.62 -0.24
CA GLY A 30 0.98 -6.79 -1.68
C GLY A 30 0.67 -8.23 -2.11
N GLY A 31 0.55 -9.17 -1.17
CA GLY A 31 0.13 -10.55 -1.41
C GLY A 31 -1.29 -10.82 -0.90
N CYS A 32 -1.89 -11.95 -1.29
CA CYS A 32 -3.18 -12.44 -0.79
C CYS A 32 -3.34 -12.15 0.71
N GLY A 33 -4.40 -11.42 1.09
CA GLY A 33 -4.68 -11.05 2.47
C GLY A 33 -4.97 -12.24 3.41
N CYS A 34 -5.20 -13.43 2.84
CA CYS A 34 -5.07 -14.70 3.54
C CYS A 34 -3.64 -15.21 3.33
N GLY A 35 -2.88 -15.41 4.41
CA GLY A 35 -1.53 -15.97 4.34
C GLY A 35 -1.42 -17.18 3.40
N CYS A 36 -0.22 -17.44 2.86
CA CYS A 36 0.03 -18.43 1.81
C CYS A 36 -0.46 -19.86 2.13
N SER A 37 -0.82 -20.16 3.38
CA SER A 37 -1.40 -21.42 3.83
C SER A 37 -2.77 -21.78 3.21
N GLY A 38 -3.50 -20.82 2.63
CA GLY A 38 -4.82 -21.04 2.00
C GLY A 38 -4.98 -20.45 0.59
N CYS A 39 -3.88 -20.01 -0.04
CA CYS A 39 -3.96 -19.38 -1.35
C CYS A 39 -4.19 -20.44 -2.44
N ALA A 40 -5.26 -20.32 -3.23
CA ALA A 40 -5.56 -21.23 -4.35
C ALA A 40 -4.44 -21.28 -5.41
N SER A 41 -3.55 -20.28 -5.42
CA SER A 41 -2.36 -20.21 -6.28
C SER A 41 -1.05 -20.60 -5.58
N ALA A 42 -1.10 -21.17 -4.37
CA ALA A 42 0.08 -21.58 -3.59
C ALA A 42 0.98 -22.57 -4.35
N GLY A 43 0.41 -23.45 -5.18
CA GLY A 43 1.15 -24.41 -6.01
C GLY A 43 1.99 -23.78 -7.14
N ILE A 44 1.79 -22.49 -7.43
CA ILE A 44 2.51 -21.75 -8.49
C ILE A 44 3.53 -20.80 -7.87
N CYS A 45 3.23 -20.22 -6.71
CA CYS A 45 4.11 -19.27 -6.01
C CYS A 45 5.44 -19.87 -5.51
N HIS A 46 5.49 -21.19 -5.28
CA HIS A 46 6.71 -21.92 -4.91
C HIS A 46 7.03 -23.03 -5.93
N LYS A 47 7.01 -22.73 -7.24
CA LYS A 47 7.72 -23.59 -8.19
C LYS A 47 9.23 -23.43 -7.95
N LYS A 48 9.86 -24.56 -7.64
CA LYS A 48 11.26 -24.79 -7.27
C LYS A 48 12.29 -23.86 -7.92
#